data_AF-A0A0Q8ECF4-F1
#
_entry.id   AF-A0A0Q8ECF4-F1
#
_cell.length_a   1.000
_cell.length_b   1.000
_cell.length_c   1.000
_cell.angle_alpha   90.00
_cell.angle_beta   90.00
_cell.angle_gamma   90.00
#
_symmetry.space_group_name_H-M   'P 1'
#
loop_
_entity.id
_entity.type
_entity.pdbx_description
1 polymer ?
#
loop_
_entity_poly.entity_id
_entity_poly.type
_entity_poly.pdbx_seq_one_letter_code
_entity_poly.pdbx_strand_id
1 'polypeptide(L)' 'MTPYEEIAAPSDLHADCEAVNRQLAKAAVQATRPAPSIHFDEFPREMPKRGIEISEAAQRLANALQLHLD' A
#
# COMPACT_ATOMS: atom_id res chain seq x y z
N MET A 1 -12.40 -8.17 -40.50
CA MET A 1 -11.62 -7.52 -39.45
C MET A 1 -10.16 -7.75 -39.80
N THR A 2 -9.47 -6.70 -40.27
CA THR A 2 -8.08 -6.83 -40.72
C THR A 2 -7.13 -6.66 -39.53
N PRO A 3 -5.94 -7.29 -39.50
CA PRO A 3 -5.04 -7.30 -38.34
C PRO A 3 -4.56 -5.92 -37.85
N TYR A 4 -4.76 -4.86 -38.65
CA TYR A 4 -4.32 -3.50 -38.37
C TYR A 4 -5.46 -2.61 -37.81
N GLU A 5 -6.70 -3.11 -37.78
CA GLU A 5 -7.85 -2.39 -37.21
C GLU A 5 -7.84 -2.38 -35.66
N GLU A 6 -6.94 -3.14 -35.04
CA GLU A 6 -6.85 -3.30 -33.58
C GLU A 6 -5.75 -2.44 -32.93
N ILE A 7 -4.97 -1.69 -33.72
CA ILE A 7 -3.90 -0.87 -33.17
C ILE A 7 -4.50 0.41 -32.58
N ALA A 8 -4.29 0.62 -31.29
CA ALA A 8 -4.71 1.83 -30.58
C ALA A 8 -4.13 3.10 -31.22
N ALA A 9 -4.77 4.25 -31.00
CA ALA A 9 -4.30 5.48 -31.60
C ALA A 9 -2.89 5.82 -31.10
N PRO A 10 -2.02 6.47 -31.91
CA PRO A 10 -0.68 6.84 -31.47
C PRO A 10 -0.64 7.67 -30.18
N SER A 11 -1.68 8.48 -29.92
CA SER A 11 -1.84 9.22 -28.67
C SER A 11 -2.00 8.31 -27.46
N ASP A 12 -2.73 7.21 -27.62
CA ASP A 12 -3.01 6.25 -26.54
C ASP A 12 -1.74 5.47 -26.21
N LEU A 13 -1.02 5.02 -27.25
CA LEU A 13 0.27 4.37 -27.10
C LEU A 13 1.30 5.29 -26.42
N HIS A 14 1.31 6.58 -26.77
CA HIS A 14 2.19 7.55 -26.13
C HIS A 14 1.83 7.76 -24.64
N ALA A 15 0.54 7.89 -24.33
CA ALA A 15 0.06 8.03 -22.97
C ALA A 15 0.39 6.80 -22.11
N ASP A 16 0.31 5.61 -22.69
CA ASP A 16 0.69 4.35 -22.04
C ASP A 16 2.19 4.30 -21.72
N CYS A 17 3.04 4.65 -22.68
CA CYS A 17 4.48 4.76 -22.46
C CYS A 17 4.80 5.75 -21.33
N GLU A 18 4.14 6.91 -21.32
CA GLU A 18 4.30 7.92 -20.27
C GLU A 18 3.84 7.41 -18.90
N ALA A 19 2.74 6.65 -18.83
CA ALA A 19 2.27 6.04 -17.59
C ALA A 19 3.26 5.00 -17.05
N VAL A 20 3.80 4.14 -17.92
CA VAL A 20 4.81 3.14 -17.57
C VAL A 20 6.11 3.82 -17.10
N ASN A 21 6.59 4.84 -17.82
CA ASN A 21 7.79 5.58 -17.44
C ASN A 21 7.69 6.19 -16.04
N ARG A 22 6.53 6.77 -15.69
CA ARG A 22 6.29 7.30 -14.33
C ARG A 22 6.34 6.20 -13.26
N GLN A 23 5.86 5.00 -13.56
CA GLN A 23 5.94 3.86 -12.63
C GLN A 23 7.37 3.34 -12.49
N LEU A 24 8.10 3.20 -13.60
CA LEU A 24 9.49 2.76 -13.59
C LEU A 24 10.39 3.74 -12.83
N ALA A 25 10.18 5.05 -12.98
CA ALA A 25 10.92 6.06 -12.21
C ALA A 25 10.72 5.88 -10.69
N LYS A 26 9.48 5.61 -10.25
CA LYS A 26 9.18 5.33 -8.84
C LYS A 26 9.84 4.03 -8.37
N ALA A 27 9.76 2.98 -9.18
CA ALA A 27 10.36 1.69 -8.86
C ALA A 27 11.89 1.77 -8.76
N ALA A 28 12.55 2.53 -9.63
CA ALA A 28 13.99 2.74 -9.58
C ALA A 28 14.44 3.44 -8.29
N VAL A 29 13.69 4.46 -7.84
CA VAL A 29 13.94 5.12 -6.55
C VAL A 29 13.74 4.14 -5.39
N GLN A 30 12.68 3.34 -5.42
CA GLN A 30 12.39 2.37 -4.34
C GLN A 30 13.43 1.24 -4.28
N ALA A 31 13.88 0.74 -5.43
CA ALA A 31 14.84 -0.35 -5.52
C ALA A 31 16.24 0.05 -5.04
N THR A 32 16.58 1.33 -5.18
CA THR A 32 17.89 1.88 -4.76
C THR A 32 17.86 2.48 -3.37
N ARG A 33 16.67 2.81 -2.84
CA ARG A 33 16.54 3.32 -1.48
C ARG A 33 17.00 2.22 -0.51
N PRO A 34 17.91 2.53 0.44
CA PRO A 34 18.25 1.59 1.49
C PRO A 34 16.96 1.17 2.21
N ALA A 35 16.88 -0.10 2.59
CA ALA A 35 15.77 -0.59 3.40
C ALA A 35 15.59 0.36 4.60
N PRO A 36 14.35 0.77 4.93
CA PRO A 36 14.14 1.56 6.13
C PRO A 36 14.80 0.82 7.30
N SER A 37 15.52 1.58 8.11
CA SER A 37 16.38 1.04 9.16
C SER A 37 15.60 0.04 9.99
N ILE A 38 16.09 -1.21 10.03
CA ILE A 38 15.61 -2.22 10.99
C ILE A 38 16.06 -1.86 12.40
N HIS A 39 16.97 -0.90 12.53
CA HIS A 39 17.42 -0.39 13.81
C HIS A 39 16.33 0.51 14.37
N PHE A 40 15.73 0.03 15.44
CA PHE A 40 14.72 0.73 16.23
C PHE A 40 15.25 2.06 16.84
N ASP A 41 16.55 2.33 16.71
CA ASP A 41 17.23 3.54 17.20
C ASP A 41 16.83 4.82 16.45
N GLU A 42 16.33 4.70 15.21
CA GLU A 42 15.79 5.84 14.45
C GLU A 42 14.32 6.14 14.78
N PHE A 43 13.66 5.26 15.54
CA PHE A 43 12.28 5.44 15.96
C PHE A 43 12.22 6.04 17.37
N PRO A 44 11.26 6.94 17.65
CA PRO A 44 11.07 7.47 19.00
C PRO A 44 10.85 6.32 20.00
N ARG A 45 11.72 6.24 21.01
CA ARG A 45 11.54 5.30 22.12
C ARG A 45 10.39 5.79 22.99
N GLU A 46 9.74 4.85 23.68
CA GLU A 46 8.70 5.15 24.68
C GLU A 46 7.46 5.86 24.11
N MET A 47 7.13 5.66 22.83
CA MET A 47 5.84 6.14 22.30
C MET A 47 4.69 5.52 23.11
N PRO A 48 3.76 6.35 23.63
CA PRO A 48 2.60 5.82 24.31
C PRO A 48 1.79 4.98 23.32
N LYS A 49 1.32 3.80 23.79
CA LYS A 49 0.41 2.99 22.99
C LYS A 49 -0.83 3.82 22.68
N ARG A 50 -1.30 3.76 21.44
CA ARG A 50 -2.58 4.38 21.08
C ARG A 50 -3.66 3.75 21.95
N GLY A 51 -4.52 4.58 22.54
CA GLY A 51 -5.72 4.10 23.23
C GLY A 51 -6.55 3.27 22.24
N ILE A 52 -6.94 2.07 22.67
CA ILE A 52 -7.85 1.23 21.92
C ILE A 52 -9.20 1.34 22.61
N GLU A 53 -10.21 1.80 21.88
CA GLU A 53 -11.59 1.82 22.37
C GLU A 53 -12.29 0.53 21.92
N ILE A 54 -12.85 -0.22 22.87
CA ILE A 54 -13.64 -1.40 22.56
C ILE A 54 -15.04 -0.93 22.16
N SER A 55 -15.32 -0.94 20.87
CA SER A 55 -16.66 -0.65 20.36
C SER A 55 -17.66 -1.74 20.77
N GLU A 56 -18.94 -1.37 20.84
CA GLU A 56 -20.02 -2.34 21.11
C GLU A 56 -20.03 -3.49 20.09
N ALA A 57 -19.73 -3.19 18.81
CA ALA A 57 -19.64 -4.20 17.77
C ALA A 57 -18.50 -5.21 18.02
N ALA A 58 -17.33 -4.73 18.47
CA ALA A 58 -16.20 -5.58 18.83
C ALA A 58 -16.54 -6.48 20.03
N GLN A 59 -17.21 -5.93 21.06
CA GLN A 59 -17.64 -6.74 22.21
C GLN A 59 -18.64 -7.83 21.82
N ARG A 60 -19.61 -7.51 20.95
CA ARG A 60 -20.58 -8.51 20.45
C ARG A 60 -19.89 -9.64 19.69
N LEU A 61 -18.90 -9.32 18.86
CA LEU A 61 -18.10 -10.32 18.15
C LEU A 61 -17.27 -11.18 19.12
N ALA A 62 -16.64 -10.56 20.11
CA ALA A 62 -15.87 -11.29 21.11
C ALA A 62 -16.74 -12.27 21.90
N ASN A 63 -17.94 -11.85 22.33
CA ASN A 63 -18.89 -12.74 23.03
C ASN A 63 -19.32 -13.92 22.15
N ALA A 64 -19.56 -13.70 20.86
CA ALA A 64 -19.93 -14.76 19.91
C ALA A 64 -18.78 -15.77 19.68
N LEU A 65 -17.53 -15.29 19.76
CA LEU A 65 -16.32 -16.07 19.56
C LEU A 65 -15.69 -16.59 20.86
N GLN A 66 -16.35 -16.37 22.02
CA GLN A 66 -15.84 -16.72 23.35
C GLN A 66 -14.45 -16.13 23.64
N LEU A 67 -14.21 -14.90 23.15
CA LEU A 67 -13.01 -14.13 23.43
C LEU A 67 -13.27 -13.18 24.60
N HIS A 68 -12.32 -13.08 25.52
CA HIS A 68 -12.36 -12.09 26.59
C HIS A 68 -11.57 -10.86 26.13
N LEU A 69 -12.28 -9.72 26.04
CA LEU A 69 -11.66 -8.42 25.83
C LEU A 69 -11.60 -7.74 27.20
N ASP A 70 -10.38 -7.48 27.69
CA ASP A 70 -10.09 -6.70 28.90
C ASP A 70 -9.83 -5.23 28.57
#